data_AF-A0A839SVY1-F1
#
_entry.id   AF-A0A839SVY1-F1
#
_cell.length_a   1.000
_cell.length_b   1.000
_cell.length_c   1.000
_cell.angle_alpha   90.00
_cell.angle_beta   90.00
_cell.angle_gamma   90.00
#
_symmetry.space_group_name_H-M   'P 1'
#
loop_
_entity.id
_entity.type
_entity.pdbx_description
1 polymer ?
#
loop_
_entity_poly.entity_id
_entity_poly.type
_entity_poly.pdbx_seq_one_letter_code
_entity_poly.pdbx_strand_id
1 'polypeptide(L)'
;MSEGSNDRRVNKNSRIVRLKVSDGSVIKGRIFLDADERVIDMLNDERDFIPFEDEASAIFCVNKNQIIGIFDDLDQTTGSKVRQPQRSEQASVPPTTPPSSRFR
;
A
#
# COMPACT_ATOMS: atom_id res chain seq x y z
N MET A 1 -3.99 6.40 -35.84
CA MET A 1 -3.67 7.48 -34.89
C MET A 1 -3.66 6.86 -33.50
N SER A 2 -2.49 6.89 -32.87
CA SER A 2 -2.17 6.26 -31.58
C SER A 2 -2.73 7.07 -30.43
N GLU A 3 -3.12 6.40 -29.33
CA GLU A 3 -2.64 6.71 -27.96
C GLU A 3 -3.26 5.72 -26.96
N GLY A 4 -2.46 4.72 -26.58
CA GLY A 4 -2.75 3.88 -25.43
C GLY A 4 -2.22 4.55 -24.17
N SER A 5 -3.11 5.06 -23.33
CA SER A 5 -2.78 5.55 -21.99
C SER A 5 -2.40 4.36 -21.11
N ASN A 6 -1.10 4.07 -21.02
CA ASN A 6 -0.56 3.06 -20.14
C ASN A 6 -0.41 3.69 -18.74
N ASP A 7 -1.49 3.72 -17.97
CA ASP A 7 -1.48 4.07 -16.54
C ASP A 7 -0.75 2.97 -15.77
N ARG A 8 0.58 2.98 -15.86
CA ARG A 8 1.44 2.12 -15.03
C ARG A 8 1.28 2.62 -13.60
N ARG A 9 0.32 2.05 -12.87
CA ARG A 9 0.29 2.08 -11.41
C ARG A 9 1.54 1.39 -10.92
N VAL A 10 2.63 2.15 -10.78
CA VAL A 10 3.83 1.72 -10.09
C VAL A 10 3.37 1.46 -8.67
N ASN A 11 3.27 0.18 -8.28
CA ASN A 11 3.11 -0.21 -6.89
C ASN A 11 4.37 0.24 -6.17
N LYS A 12 4.40 1.50 -5.73
CA LYS A 12 5.50 2.04 -4.93
C LYS A 12 5.50 1.29 -3.61
N ASN A 13 6.61 0.62 -3.33
CA ASN A 13 6.81 0.00 -2.03
C ASN A 13 6.87 1.13 -1.00
N SER A 14 6.08 1.04 0.06
CA SER A 14 6.05 2.10 1.06
C SER A 14 6.09 1.52 2.46
N ARG A 15 6.83 2.20 3.34
CA ARG A 15 7.09 1.77 4.73
C ARG A 15 6.67 2.88 5.67
N ILE A 16 5.94 2.51 6.72
CA ILE A 16 5.60 3.42 7.81
C ILE A 16 6.79 3.42 8.73
N VAL A 17 7.30 4.61 9.02
CA VAL A 17 8.49 4.82 9.83
C VAL A 17 8.25 5.97 10.79
N ARG A 18 9.04 5.98 11.87
CA ARG A 18 9.20 7.15 12.73
C ARG A 18 10.59 7.72 12.49
N LEU A 19 10.65 8.97 12.02
CA LEU A 19 11.89 9.71 11.82
C LEU A 19 12.19 10.52 13.07
N LYS A 20 13.39 10.37 13.61
CA LYS A 20 13.94 11.30 14.60
C LYS A 20 14.78 12.33 13.88
N VAL A 21 14.43 13.60 14.04
CA VAL A 21 15.09 14.73 13.38
C VAL A 21 16.06 15.41 14.36
N SER A 22 17.04 16.12 13.83
CA SER A 22 18.13 16.82 14.56
C SER A 22 17.64 17.81 15.61
N ASP A 23 16.45 18.38 15.45
CA ASP A 23 15.77 19.25 16.40
C ASP A 23 15.21 18.50 17.62
N GLY A 24 15.29 17.16 17.61
CA GLY A 24 14.79 16.27 18.65
C GLY A 24 13.35 15.80 18.41
N SER A 25 12.66 16.34 17.41
CA SER A 25 11.29 15.95 17.05
C SER A 25 11.25 14.53 16.49
N VAL A 26 10.12 13.85 16.72
CA VAL A 26 9.83 12.54 16.12
C VAL A 26 8.58 12.66 15.25
N ILE A 27 8.73 12.36 13.97
CA ILE A 27 7.66 12.47 12.98
C ILE A 27 7.29 11.07 12.51
N LYS A 28 6.00 10.72 12.58
CA LYS A 28 5.47 9.46 12.07
C LYS A 28 4.86 9.68 10.69
N GLY A 29 5.10 8.73 9.79
CA GLY A 29 4.59 8.80 8.44
C GLY A 29 5.15 7.68 7.58
N ARG A 30 5.19 7.89 6.29
CA ARG A 30 5.52 6.89 5.29
C ARG A 30 6.61 7.39 4.35
N ILE A 31 7.58 6.53 4.08
CA ILE A 31 8.59 6.71 3.04
C ILE A 31 8.28 5.81 1.85
N PHE A 32 8.70 6.25 0.67
CA PHE A 32 8.55 5.52 -0.58
C PHE A 32 9.90 4.96 -1.00
N LEU A 33 9.93 3.67 -1.22
CA LEU A 33 11.11 2.91 -1.60
C LEU A 33 10.93 2.36 -3.01
N ASP A 34 12.04 2.24 -3.72
CA ASP A 34 12.08 1.51 -4.98
C ASP A 34 11.85 0.00 -4.74
N ALA A 35 11.61 -0.76 -5.81
CA ALA A 35 11.35 -2.19 -5.71
C ALA A 35 12.55 -2.89 -5.04
N ASP A 36 12.28 -3.65 -3.97
CA ASP A 36 13.26 -4.37 -3.16
C ASP A 36 14.31 -3.51 -2.42
N GLU A 37 14.19 -2.19 -2.46
CA GLU A 37 15.09 -1.28 -1.73
C GLU A 37 14.85 -1.36 -0.21
N ARG A 38 15.94 -1.38 0.58
CA ARG A 38 15.85 -1.30 2.03
C ARG A 38 15.93 0.14 2.49
N VAL A 39 15.31 0.42 3.64
CA VAL A 39 15.40 1.73 4.31
C VAL A 39 16.84 2.19 4.51
N ILE A 40 17.75 1.27 4.85
CA ILE A 40 19.17 1.58 5.03
C ILE A 40 19.86 1.93 3.71
N ASP A 41 19.46 1.32 2.59
CA ASP A 41 20.06 1.60 1.28
C ASP A 41 19.65 3.01 0.83
N MET A 42 18.36 3.35 0.95
CA MET A 42 17.83 4.70 0.69
C MET A 42 18.53 5.77 1.53
N LEU A 43 18.81 5.49 2.81
CA LEU A 43 19.51 6.45 3.68
C LEU A 43 20.97 6.66 3.26
N ASN A 44 21.61 5.66 2.67
CA ASN A 44 23.00 5.72 2.23
C ASN A 44 23.16 6.15 0.75
N ASP A 45 22.07 6.33 0.01
CA ASP A 45 22.15 6.72 -1.40
C ASP A 45 22.65 8.17 -1.60
N GLU A 46 22.92 8.55 -2.85
CA GLU A 46 23.43 9.88 -3.22
C GLU A 46 22.38 11.00 -3.14
N ARG A 47 21.10 10.69 -2.95
CA ARG A 47 20.03 11.70 -2.94
C ARG A 47 20.16 12.54 -1.67
N ASP A 48 19.91 13.83 -1.70
CA ASP A 48 19.91 14.64 -0.45
C ASP A 48 18.54 14.62 0.26
N PHE A 49 17.47 14.39 -0.51
CA PHE A 49 16.09 14.52 -0.06
C PHE A 49 15.29 13.24 -0.27
N ILE A 50 14.50 12.87 0.72
CA ILE A 50 13.58 11.72 0.70
C ILE A 50 12.13 12.24 0.69
N PRO A 51 11.26 11.73 -0.20
CA PRO A 51 9.84 11.99 -0.12
C PRO A 51 9.23 11.28 1.10
N PHE A 52 8.50 12.04 1.91
CA PHE A 52 7.84 11.57 3.10
C PHE A 52 6.38 12.04 3.10
N GLU A 53 5.48 11.13 3.46
CA GLU A 53 4.05 11.41 3.64
C GLU A 53 3.70 11.32 5.13
N ASP A 54 3.15 12.38 5.73
CA ASP A 54 2.70 12.33 7.12
C ASP A 54 1.32 11.68 7.31
N GLU A 55 0.86 11.62 8.56
CA GLU A 55 -0.47 11.10 8.90
C GLU A 55 -1.63 11.93 8.31
N ALA A 56 -1.38 13.18 7.92
CA ALA A 56 -2.35 14.05 7.26
C ALA A 56 -2.34 13.89 5.72
N SER A 57 -1.60 12.91 5.19
CA SER A 57 -1.40 12.69 3.75
C SER A 57 -0.72 13.87 3.04
N ALA A 58 -0.03 14.74 3.78
CA ALA A 58 0.79 15.79 3.21
C ALA A 58 2.15 15.21 2.83
N ILE A 59 2.63 15.54 1.62
CA ILE A 59 3.91 15.07 1.10
C ILE A 59 4.95 16.18 1.23
N PHE A 60 6.09 15.86 1.85
CA PHE A 60 7.23 16.76 1.99
C PHE A 60 8.55 16.06 1.65
N CYS A 61 9.57 16.88 1.35
CA CYS A 61 10.93 16.42 1.12
C CYS A 61 11.75 16.57 2.40
N VAL A 62 12.16 15.47 3.00
CA VAL A 62 13.01 15.46 4.19
C VAL A 62 14.48 15.43 3.76
N ASN A 63 15.28 16.37 4.26
CA ASN A 63 16.72 16.35 4.07
C ASN A 63 17.36 15.26 4.95
N LYS A 64 18.12 14.34 4.34
CA LYS A 64 18.77 13.23 5.07
C LYS A 64 19.75 13.67 6.15
N ASN A 65 20.42 14.81 5.97
CA ASN A 65 21.35 15.35 6.94
C ASN A 65 20.66 15.79 8.24
N GLN A 66 19.34 15.94 8.24
CA GLN A 66 18.55 16.25 9.43
C GLN A 66 18.02 14.99 10.14
N ILE A 67 18.13 13.80 9.52
CA ILE A 67 17.66 12.54 10.09
C ILE A 67 18.75 11.97 11.00
N ILE A 68 18.47 11.86 12.30
CA ILE A 68 19.39 11.29 13.29
C ILE A 68 19.00 9.88 13.74
N GLY A 69 17.83 9.40 13.32
CA GLY A 69 17.39 8.03 13.58
C GLY A 69 16.11 7.67 12.84
N ILE A 70 15.93 6.39 12.56
CA ILE A 70 14.75 5.82 11.92
C ILE A 70 14.29 4.59 12.70
N PHE A 71 13.00 4.49 12.97
CA PHE A 71 12.39 3.33 13.59
C PHE A 71 11.35 2.76 12.62
N ASP A 72 11.57 1.54 12.18
CA ASP A 72 10.60 0.82 11.36
C ASP A 72 9.42 0.40 12.24
N ASP A 73 8.21 0.68 11.78
CA ASP A 73 7.01 0.16 12.43
C ASP A 73 6.71 -1.20 11.78
N LEU A 74 7.33 -2.25 12.33
CA LEU A 74 7.30 -3.62 11.81
C LEU A 74 5.89 -4.25 11.78
N ASP A 75 4.88 -3.55 12.28
CA ASP A 75 3.50 -4.05 12.38
C ASP A 75 2.67 -3.86 11.10
N GLN A 76 3.33 -3.82 9.95
CA GLN A 76 2.66 -3.76 8.66
C GLN A 76 2.60 -5.14 8.04
N THR A 77 1.48 -5.82 8.31
CA THR A 77 0.81 -6.66 7.32
C THR A 77 0.87 -5.95 5.98
N THR A 78 1.77 -6.42 5.13
CA THR A 78 1.78 -6.22 3.70
C THR A 78 0.35 -6.07 3.21
N GLY A 79 0.06 -5.01 2.45
CA GLY A 79 -1.11 -4.93 1.58
C GLY A 79 -1.03 -6.05 0.53
N SER A 80 -1.21 -7.29 0.97
CA SER A 80 -1.49 -8.44 0.12
C SER A 80 -2.88 -8.18 -0.43
N LYS A 81 -2.90 -7.62 -1.63
CA LYS A 81 -3.93 -7.77 -2.65
C LYS A 81 -4.98 -8.80 -2.24
N VAL A 82 -6.15 -8.35 -1.80
CA VAL A 82 -7.34 -9.20 -1.69
C VAL A 82 -7.59 -9.74 -3.09
N ARG A 83 -7.07 -10.93 -3.36
CA ARG A 83 -7.49 -11.74 -4.51
C ARG A 83 -8.97 -12.01 -4.27
N GLN A 84 -9.82 -11.36 -5.07
CA GLN A 84 -11.19 -11.80 -5.23
C GLN A 84 -11.18 -13.32 -5.47
N PRO A 85 -12.00 -14.11 -4.78
CA PRO A 85 -12.24 -15.48 -5.22
C PRO A 85 -13.02 -15.40 -6.55
N GLN A 86 -12.30 -15.49 -7.67
CA GLN A 86 -12.93 -15.85 -8.94
C GLN A 86 -13.19 -17.36 -8.94
N ARG A 87 -14.49 -17.66 -9.09
CA ARG A 87 -15.06 -18.82 -9.78
C ARG A 87 -15.17 -20.15 -9.01
N SER A 88 -16.42 -20.45 -8.63
CA SER A 88 -17.04 -21.70 -9.06
C SER A 88 -18.44 -21.41 -9.58
N GLU A 89 -18.56 -21.38 -10.91
CA GLU A 89 -19.80 -21.79 -11.59
C GLU A 89 -20.23 -23.14 -11.02
N GLN A 90 -21.40 -23.20 -10.38
CA GLN A 90 -22.16 -24.43 -10.24
C GLN A 90 -23.62 -24.16 -10.59
N ALA A 91 -23.92 -24.53 -11.83
CA ALA A 91 -25.12 -25.21 -12.29
C ALA A 91 -26.47 -24.87 -11.61
N SER A 92 -27.29 -24.14 -12.38
CA SER A 92 -28.72 -24.37 -12.63
C SER A 92 -29.43 -25.39 -11.71
N VAL A 93 -30.14 -24.89 -10.70
CA VAL A 93 -31.30 -25.59 -10.13
C VAL A 93 -32.57 -25.09 -10.83
N PRO A 94 -33.38 -25.95 -11.48
CA PRO A 94 -34.65 -25.54 -12.04
C PRO A 94 -35.66 -25.23 -10.91
N PRO A 95 -36.64 -24.33 -11.13
CA PRO A 95 -37.70 -24.08 -10.16
C PRO A 95 -38.62 -25.30 -10.09
N THR A 96 -38.58 -26.03 -8.97
CA THR A 96 -39.58 -27.06 -8.68
C THR A 96 -40.88 -26.38 -8.28
N THR A 97 -41.83 -26.32 -9.22
CA THR A 97 -43.22 -25.91 -9.01
C THR A 97 -43.88 -26.77 -7.92
N PRO A 98 -44.59 -26.19 -6.93
CA PRO A 98 -45.38 -26.98 -6.00
C PRO A 98 -46.66 -27.50 -6.67
N PRO A 99 -47.04 -28.78 -6.53
CA PRO A 99 -48.35 -29.24 -6.96
C PRO A 99 -49.43 -28.66 -6.05
N SER A 100 -50.36 -27.97 -6.69
CA SER A 100 -51.59 -27.44 -6.16
C SER A 100 -52.57 -28.55 -5.77
N SER A 101 -53.19 -28.41 -4.58
CA SER A 101 -54.54 -28.87 -4.21
C SER A 101 -54.90 -30.36 -4.30
N ARG A 102 -55.30 -30.97 -3.17
CA ARG A 102 -56.71 -31.41 -2.95
C ARG A 102 -56.94 -32.01 -1.56
N PHE A 103 -57.93 -31.44 -0.88
CA PHE A 103 -59.10 -32.11 -0.28
C PHE A 103 -58.96 -33.58 0.12
N ARG A 104 -59.11 -33.86 1.42
CA ARG A 104 -60.36 -34.40 1.98
C ARG A 104 -60.43 -34.20 3.49
#